data_AF-A0A009RXF1-F1
#
_entry.id   AF-A0A009RXF1-F1
#
_cell.length_a   1.000
_cell.length_b   1.000
_cell.length_c   1.000
_cell.angle_alpha   90.00
_cell.angle_beta   90.00
_cell.angle_gamma   90.00
#
_symmetry.space_group_name_H-M   'P 1'
#
loop_
_entity.id
_entity.type
_entity.pdbx_description
1 polymer ?
#
loop_
_entity_poly.entity_id
_entity_poly.type
_entity_poly.pdbx_seq_one_letter_code
_entity_poly.pdbx_strand_id
1 'polypeptide(L)'
;VTFPKDAGYSVGDTVVIKDQDGTELVKRPLTAEDLENGITVKVTPAAEGEDTVVTAVVTDPQGNTSPEGKDNSTVDLVVPGDVDGDGEKDLTGAPVVEINDGDDGVINPSDLNADGTVDAKVTFPKDVGYSVGDTVVIKDQDGTELVKRP
;
A
#
# COMPACT_ATOMS: atom_id res chain seq x y z
N VAL A 1 -17.54 -2.33 10.47
CA VAL A 1 -18.08 -1.50 11.58
C VAL A 1 -18.56 -2.41 12.69
N THR A 2 -18.09 -2.21 13.92
CA THR A 2 -18.52 -2.97 15.10
C THR A 2 -19.15 -2.02 16.13
N PHE A 3 -20.01 -2.55 16.99
CA PHE A 3 -20.74 -1.77 17.99
C PHE A 3 -20.27 -2.18 19.39
N PRO A 4 -19.68 -1.26 20.18
CA PRO A 4 -19.33 -1.55 21.56
C PRO A 4 -20.54 -2.00 22.38
N LYS A 5 -20.36 -3.05 23.18
CA LYS A 5 -21.38 -3.50 24.13
C LYS A 5 -21.70 -2.37 25.12
N ASP A 6 -22.96 -2.30 25.52
CA ASP A 6 -23.47 -1.34 26.51
C ASP A 6 -23.33 0.15 26.13
N ALA A 7 -23.08 0.46 24.84
CA ALA A 7 -22.97 1.84 24.33
C ALA A 7 -24.32 2.48 23.94
N GLY A 8 -25.44 1.83 24.29
CA GLY A 8 -26.79 2.36 24.04
C GLY A 8 -27.37 2.08 22.65
N TYR A 9 -26.62 1.43 21.76
CA TYR A 9 -27.13 1.01 20.44
C TYR A 9 -28.20 -0.07 20.57
N SER A 10 -29.29 0.11 19.83
CA SER A 10 -30.48 -0.73 19.88
C SER A 10 -30.97 -1.12 18.50
N VAL A 11 -31.68 -2.25 18.42
CA VAL A 11 -32.41 -2.64 17.20
C VAL A 11 -33.41 -1.53 16.86
N GLY A 12 -33.38 -1.07 15.61
CA GLY A 12 -34.21 0.04 15.14
C GLY A 12 -33.47 1.38 15.04
N ASP A 13 -32.31 1.56 15.67
CA ASP A 13 -31.48 2.75 15.45
C ASP A 13 -30.98 2.77 14.00
N THR A 14 -30.92 3.93 13.37
CA THR A 14 -30.46 4.04 11.98
C THR A 14 -28.95 4.19 11.92
N VAL A 15 -28.26 3.27 11.27
CA VAL A 15 -26.84 3.39 10.95
C VAL A 15 -26.66 4.00 9.57
N VAL A 16 -25.71 4.93 9.45
CA VAL A 16 -25.22 5.49 8.19
C VAL A 16 -23.72 5.22 8.09
N ILE A 17 -23.29 4.51 7.05
CA ILE A 17 -21.88 4.24 6.76
C ILE A 17 -21.53 4.92 5.45
N LYS A 18 -20.40 5.62 5.40
CA LYS A 18 -19.93 6.35 4.21
C LYS A 18 -18.49 6.01 3.84
N ASP A 19 -18.18 6.18 2.56
CA ASP A 19 -16.80 6.13 2.04
C ASP A 19 -16.12 7.51 2.09
N GLN A 20 -14.88 7.59 1.57
CA GLN A 20 -14.07 8.80 1.51
C GLN A 20 -14.70 9.94 0.71
N ASP A 21 -15.58 9.63 -0.24
CA ASP A 21 -16.28 10.62 -1.07
C ASP A 21 -17.59 11.10 -0.42
N GLY A 22 -17.94 10.53 0.74
CA GLY A 22 -19.18 10.80 1.46
C GLY A 22 -20.40 10.05 0.90
N THR A 23 -20.18 9.08 0.00
CA THR A 23 -21.22 8.22 -0.56
C THR A 23 -21.77 7.30 0.53
N GLU A 24 -23.09 7.22 0.67
CA GLU A 24 -23.73 6.29 1.62
C GLU A 24 -23.58 4.85 1.13
N LEU A 25 -22.70 4.08 1.77
CA LEU A 25 -22.53 2.64 1.54
C LEU A 25 -23.67 1.84 2.18
N VAL A 26 -24.13 2.28 3.34
CA VAL A 26 -25.24 1.68 4.10
C VAL A 26 -26.06 2.79 4.75
N LYS A 27 -27.38 2.68 4.65
CA LYS A 27 -28.34 3.49 5.43
C LYS A 27 -29.59 2.70 5.73
N ARG A 28 -29.69 2.18 6.96
CA ARG A 28 -30.84 1.39 7.39
C ARG A 28 -30.91 1.26 8.92
N PRO A 29 -32.03 0.78 9.47
CA PRO A 29 -32.10 0.37 10.87
C PRO A 29 -31.12 -0.77 11.20
N LEU A 30 -30.56 -0.75 12.40
CA LEU A 30 -29.78 -1.82 13.01
C LEU A 30 -30.69 -3.01 13.33
N THR A 31 -30.17 -4.20 13.07
CA THR A 31 -30.76 -5.49 13.43
C THR A 31 -29.98 -6.08 14.61
N ALA A 32 -30.53 -7.14 15.22
CA ALA A 32 -29.81 -7.85 16.28
C ALA A 32 -28.49 -8.46 15.77
N GLU A 33 -28.48 -8.93 14.52
CA GLU A 33 -27.28 -9.49 13.89
C GLU A 33 -26.18 -8.45 13.71
N ASP A 34 -26.53 -7.19 13.37
CA ASP A 34 -25.53 -6.12 13.26
C ASP A 34 -24.86 -5.80 14.59
N LEU A 35 -25.64 -5.81 15.67
CA LEU A 35 -25.13 -5.55 17.02
C LEU A 35 -24.20 -6.67 17.50
N GLU A 36 -24.44 -7.90 17.03
CA GLU A 36 -23.64 -9.07 17.41
C GLU A 36 -22.38 -9.22 16.54
N ASN A 37 -22.51 -9.10 15.22
CA ASN A 37 -21.46 -9.42 14.24
C ASN A 37 -20.83 -8.18 13.60
N GLY A 38 -21.44 -7.01 13.75
CA GLY A 38 -21.08 -5.80 13.01
C GLY A 38 -21.58 -5.82 11.56
N ILE A 39 -21.18 -4.78 10.81
CA ILE A 39 -21.53 -4.60 9.40
C ILE A 39 -20.25 -4.59 8.58
N THR A 40 -20.21 -5.43 7.54
CA THR A 40 -19.17 -5.44 6.50
C THR A 40 -19.67 -4.69 5.28
N VAL A 41 -18.83 -3.81 4.73
CA VAL A 41 -19.13 -3.04 3.52
C VAL A 41 -18.01 -3.23 2.52
N LYS A 42 -18.33 -3.07 1.23
CA LYS A 42 -17.32 -2.92 0.18
C LYS A 42 -17.14 -1.43 -0.06
N VAL A 43 -15.88 -0.99 -0.11
CA VAL A 43 -15.50 0.38 -0.42
C VAL A 43 -14.60 0.35 -1.65
N THR A 44 -14.77 1.32 -2.54
CA THR A 44 -13.83 1.52 -3.66
C THR A 44 -12.60 2.22 -3.10
N PRO A 45 -11.38 1.69 -3.32
CA PRO A 45 -10.17 2.37 -2.90
C PRO A 45 -10.07 3.79 -3.45
N ALA A 46 -9.44 4.68 -2.69
CA ALA A 46 -9.01 5.98 -3.18
C ALA A 46 -7.93 5.84 -4.28
N ALA A 47 -7.46 6.96 -4.82
CA ALA A 47 -6.33 6.96 -5.74
C ALA A 47 -5.05 6.46 -5.06
N GLU A 48 -4.08 6.02 -5.85
CA GLU A 48 -2.75 5.62 -5.39
C GLU A 48 -2.11 6.70 -4.50
N GLY A 49 -1.56 6.29 -3.35
CA GLY A 49 -0.96 7.17 -2.35
C GLY A 49 -1.96 7.93 -1.46
N GLU A 50 -3.26 7.84 -1.71
CA GLU A 50 -4.31 8.49 -0.91
C GLU A 50 -4.91 7.53 0.12
N ASP A 51 -5.56 8.09 1.15
CA ASP A 51 -6.27 7.30 2.16
C ASP A 51 -7.67 6.91 1.69
N THR A 52 -7.96 5.61 1.71
CA THR A 52 -9.34 5.10 1.69
C THR A 52 -9.91 5.20 3.10
N VAL A 53 -11.05 5.87 3.25
CA VAL A 53 -11.66 6.18 4.56
C VAL A 53 -13.06 5.61 4.62
N VAL A 54 -13.42 5.04 5.77
CA VAL A 54 -14.81 4.64 6.06
C VAL A 54 -15.26 5.27 7.36
N THR A 55 -16.43 5.90 7.35
CA THR A 55 -17.05 6.49 8.56
C THR A 55 -18.41 5.89 8.85
N ALA A 56 -18.82 5.94 10.12
CA ALA A 56 -20.12 5.46 10.57
C ALA A 56 -20.71 6.33 11.69
N VAL A 57 -22.00 6.62 11.59
CA VAL A 57 -22.80 7.30 12.62
C VAL A 57 -24.11 6.55 12.82
N VAL A 58 -24.57 6.45 14.06
CA VAL A 58 -25.87 5.87 14.41
C VAL A 58 -26.78 6.95 14.98
N THR A 59 -28.05 6.96 14.56
CA THR A 59 -29.10 7.85 15.05
C THR A 59 -30.24 7.04 15.65
N ASP A 60 -30.59 7.29 16.92
CA ASP A 60 -31.75 6.67 17.55
C ASP A 60 -33.09 7.23 17.01
N PRO A 61 -34.24 6.61 17.30
CA PRO A 61 -35.54 7.14 16.85
C PRO A 61 -35.94 8.48 17.48
N GLN A 62 -35.25 8.94 18.52
CA GLN A 62 -35.45 10.26 19.13
C GLN A 62 -34.56 11.34 18.48
N GLY A 63 -33.68 10.95 17.55
CA GLY A 63 -32.79 11.83 16.81
C GLY A 63 -31.43 12.08 17.49
N ASN A 64 -31.09 11.38 18.58
CA ASN A 64 -29.76 11.48 19.17
C ASN A 64 -28.75 10.70 18.32
N THR A 65 -27.55 11.25 18.15
CA THR A 65 -26.50 10.66 17.31
C THR A 65 -25.30 10.20 18.12
N SER A 66 -24.67 9.11 17.69
CA SER A 66 -23.35 8.70 18.19
C SER A 66 -22.25 9.69 17.77
N PRO A 67 -21.07 9.66 18.42
CA PRO A 67 -19.83 10.10 17.80
C PRO A 67 -19.58 9.33 16.49
N GLU A 68 -18.82 9.93 15.59
CA GLU A 68 -18.39 9.27 14.35
C GLU A 68 -17.33 8.20 14.66
N GLY A 69 -17.60 6.96 14.22
CA GLY A 69 -16.56 5.95 14.08
C GLY A 69 -15.85 6.12 12.74
N LYS A 70 -14.52 6.02 12.72
CA LYS A 70 -13.71 6.21 11.51
C LYS A 70 -12.55 5.21 11.49
N ASP A 71 -12.28 4.67 10.31
CA ASP A 71 -11.06 3.92 10.01
C ASP A 71 -10.51 4.33 8.63
N ASN A 72 -9.22 4.15 8.40
CA ASN A 72 -8.57 4.51 7.14
C ASN A 72 -7.34 3.65 6.85
N SER A 73 -6.99 3.55 5.56
CA SER A 73 -5.75 2.94 5.09
C SER A 73 -5.29 3.63 3.80
N THR A 74 -4.00 3.86 3.68
CA THR A 74 -3.38 4.38 2.46
C THR A 74 -3.38 3.32 1.36
N VAL A 75 -3.61 3.75 0.12
CA VAL A 75 -3.60 2.91 -1.08
C VAL A 75 -2.18 2.80 -1.61
N ASP A 76 -1.70 1.56 -1.76
CA ASP A 76 -0.43 1.20 -2.41
C ASP A 76 -0.69 -0.01 -3.31
N LEU A 77 -0.92 0.26 -4.60
CA LEU A 77 -1.24 -0.71 -5.65
C LEU A 77 -0.13 -0.83 -6.68
N VAL A 78 0.92 0.00 -6.57
CA VAL A 78 1.99 0.07 -7.56
C VAL A 78 2.99 -1.04 -7.32
N VAL A 79 3.21 -1.87 -8.34
CA VAL A 79 4.18 -2.95 -8.27
C VAL A 79 5.55 -2.47 -8.77
N PRO A 80 6.64 -2.66 -8.00
CA PRO A 80 7.97 -2.28 -8.46
C PRO A 80 8.41 -3.09 -9.68
N GLY A 81 8.76 -2.39 -10.75
CA GLY A 81 9.11 -2.95 -12.05
C GLY A 81 7.93 -3.20 -12.98
N ASP A 82 6.71 -2.78 -12.64
CA ASP A 82 5.54 -2.82 -13.52
C ASP A 82 5.60 -1.67 -14.55
N VAL A 83 5.69 -2.02 -15.83
CA VAL A 83 5.86 -1.05 -16.92
C VAL A 83 4.54 -0.71 -17.58
N ASP A 84 3.57 -1.64 -17.60
CA ASP A 84 2.31 -1.48 -18.31
C ASP A 84 1.08 -1.23 -17.42
N GLY A 85 1.27 -1.30 -16.10
CA GLY A 85 0.27 -1.01 -15.08
C GLY A 85 -0.74 -2.13 -14.88
N ASP A 86 -0.41 -3.38 -15.23
CA ASP A 86 -1.28 -4.53 -15.04
C ASP A 86 -1.20 -5.13 -13.62
N GLY A 87 -0.32 -4.60 -12.76
CA GLY A 87 -0.09 -5.08 -11.40
C GLY A 87 0.90 -6.24 -11.33
N GLU A 88 1.67 -6.50 -12.39
CA GLU A 88 2.73 -7.49 -12.42
C GLU A 88 4.06 -6.85 -12.83
N LYS A 89 5.16 -7.44 -12.39
CA LYS A 89 6.50 -6.94 -12.76
C LYS A 89 6.88 -7.36 -14.18
N ASP A 90 7.55 -6.47 -14.89
CA ASP A 90 8.08 -6.72 -16.21
C ASP A 90 9.59 -6.92 -16.22
N LEU A 91 10.07 -7.75 -17.16
CA LEU A 91 11.51 -7.88 -17.41
C LEU A 91 12.15 -6.55 -17.81
N THR A 92 11.42 -5.69 -18.52
CA THR A 92 11.88 -4.36 -18.94
C THR A 92 11.88 -3.34 -17.80
N GLY A 93 11.16 -3.61 -16.70
CA GLY A 93 11.17 -2.79 -15.49
C GLY A 93 12.23 -3.21 -14.47
N ALA A 94 13.02 -4.25 -14.74
CA ALA A 94 14.06 -4.72 -13.83
C ALA A 94 15.17 -3.68 -13.61
N PRO A 95 15.86 -3.70 -12.45
CA PRO A 95 17.04 -2.86 -12.24
C PRO A 95 18.15 -3.22 -13.24
N VAL A 96 18.89 -2.22 -13.69
CA VAL A 96 20.04 -2.39 -14.58
C VAL A 96 21.31 -2.36 -13.75
N VAL A 97 22.16 -3.36 -13.92
CA VAL A 97 23.45 -3.49 -13.23
C VAL A 97 24.56 -3.38 -14.26
N GLU A 98 25.52 -2.51 -14.01
CA GLU A 98 26.66 -2.23 -14.88
C GLU A 98 27.94 -2.32 -14.07
N ILE A 99 28.90 -3.10 -14.54
CA ILE A 99 30.26 -3.15 -13.96
C ILE A 99 31.11 -2.18 -14.77
N ASN A 100 31.88 -1.34 -14.11
CA ASN A 100 32.77 -0.40 -14.77
C ASN A 100 34.04 -1.13 -15.25
N ASP A 101 33.96 -1.78 -16.40
CA ASP A 101 35.08 -2.45 -17.09
C ASP A 101 35.60 -1.64 -18.29
N GLY A 102 35.21 -0.37 -18.41
CA GLY A 102 35.54 0.44 -19.57
C GLY A 102 34.75 0.09 -20.84
N ASP A 103 33.61 -0.60 -20.70
CA ASP A 103 32.70 -1.00 -21.77
C ASP A 103 33.31 -1.99 -22.79
N ASP A 104 34.37 -2.69 -22.41
CA ASP A 104 35.07 -3.64 -23.28
C ASP A 104 34.79 -5.12 -22.95
N GLY A 105 34.03 -5.38 -21.87
CA GLY A 105 33.65 -6.71 -21.42
C GLY A 105 34.72 -7.45 -20.63
N VAL A 106 35.83 -6.79 -20.25
CA VAL A 106 36.97 -7.41 -19.57
C VAL A 106 37.56 -6.50 -18.49
N ILE A 107 37.50 -6.95 -17.23
CA ILE A 107 38.21 -6.28 -16.13
C ILE A 107 39.73 -6.47 -16.29
N ASN A 108 40.46 -5.36 -16.34
CA ASN A 108 41.90 -5.31 -16.41
C ASN A 108 42.47 -4.32 -15.36
N PRO A 109 43.80 -4.22 -15.19
CA PRO A 109 44.39 -3.38 -14.14
C PRO A 109 44.04 -1.88 -14.20
N SER A 110 43.57 -1.34 -15.32
CA SER A 110 43.12 0.06 -15.40
C SER A 110 41.75 0.30 -14.76
N ASP A 111 40.96 -0.76 -14.61
CA ASP A 111 39.56 -0.67 -14.15
C ASP A 111 39.46 -0.87 -12.64
N LEU A 112 40.56 -1.29 -12.02
CA LEU A 112 40.64 -1.54 -10.58
C LEU A 112 40.77 -0.23 -9.80
N ASN A 113 39.98 -0.14 -8.74
CA ASN A 113 40.14 0.82 -7.67
C ASN A 113 41.46 0.57 -6.92
N ALA A 114 41.91 1.56 -6.13
CA ALA A 114 43.15 1.49 -5.38
C ALA A 114 43.20 0.35 -4.33
N ASP A 115 42.03 -0.15 -3.90
CA ASP A 115 41.89 -1.28 -2.98
C ASP A 115 41.78 -2.64 -3.69
N GLY A 116 41.87 -2.65 -5.03
CA GLY A 116 41.76 -3.85 -5.85
C GLY A 116 40.33 -4.29 -6.16
N THR A 117 39.31 -3.47 -5.85
CA THR A 117 37.91 -3.72 -6.25
C THR A 117 37.61 -3.11 -7.63
N VAL A 118 36.44 -3.43 -8.18
CA VAL A 118 35.86 -2.76 -9.35
C VAL A 118 34.51 -2.16 -8.95
N ASP A 119 34.17 -1.01 -9.50
CA ASP A 119 32.88 -0.38 -9.24
C ASP A 119 31.76 -1.08 -10.02
N ALA A 120 30.62 -1.24 -9.37
CA ALA A 120 29.36 -1.64 -10.01
C ALA A 120 28.27 -0.63 -9.68
N LYS A 121 27.45 -0.31 -10.68
CA LYS A 121 26.35 0.65 -10.57
C LYS A 121 25.03 -0.06 -10.81
N VAL A 122 24.11 0.10 -9.87
CA VAL A 122 22.71 -0.31 -10.02
C VAL A 122 21.89 0.93 -10.34
N THR A 123 21.11 0.87 -11.42
CA THR A 123 20.16 1.93 -11.79
C THR A 123 18.76 1.35 -11.91
N PHE A 124 17.77 2.16 -11.56
CA PHE A 124 16.36 1.78 -11.61
C PHE A 124 15.73 2.55 -12.78
N PRO A 125 15.01 1.87 -13.68
CA PRO A 125 14.21 2.55 -14.69
C PRO A 125 13.24 3.54 -14.02
N LYS A 126 12.99 4.67 -14.70
CA LYS A 126 12.02 5.66 -14.21
C LYS A 126 10.62 5.20 -14.55
N ASP A 127 9.65 5.62 -13.74
CA ASP A 127 8.22 5.50 -14.03
C ASP A 127 7.75 4.04 -14.23
N VAL A 128 8.39 3.09 -13.54
CA VAL A 128 8.04 1.65 -13.54
C VAL A 128 7.71 1.14 -12.15
N GLY A 129 7.13 1.99 -11.31
CA GLY A 129 6.62 1.61 -10.00
C GLY A 129 7.64 1.49 -8.85
N TYR A 130 8.93 1.81 -9.08
CA TYR A 130 9.86 1.99 -7.95
C TYR A 130 9.48 3.22 -7.14
N SER A 131 9.24 3.03 -5.85
CA SER A 131 8.79 4.04 -4.90
C SER A 131 9.69 4.09 -3.66
N VAL A 132 9.66 5.22 -2.95
CA VAL A 132 10.36 5.33 -1.66
C VAL A 132 9.70 4.39 -0.66
N GLY A 133 10.50 3.57 0.03
CA GLY A 133 10.01 2.53 0.93
C GLY A 133 10.15 1.12 0.35
N ASP A 134 10.33 1.00 -0.97
CA ASP A 134 10.65 -0.27 -1.61
C ASP A 134 11.99 -0.81 -1.11
N THR A 135 12.01 -2.09 -0.76
CA THR A 135 13.25 -2.72 -0.30
C THR A 135 14.14 -3.09 -1.48
N VAL A 136 15.34 -2.49 -1.52
CA VAL A 136 16.42 -2.87 -2.42
C VAL A 136 17.33 -3.90 -1.73
N VAL A 137 17.64 -5.00 -2.43
CA VAL A 137 18.62 -5.99 -2.02
C VAL A 137 19.67 -6.17 -3.13
N ILE A 138 20.94 -5.96 -2.81
CA ILE A 138 22.07 -6.18 -3.72
C ILE A 138 22.95 -7.28 -3.14
N LYS A 139 23.32 -8.26 -3.97
CA LYS A 139 24.16 -9.39 -3.59
C LYS A 139 25.36 -9.52 -4.51
N ASP A 140 26.45 -10.07 -3.99
CA ASP A 140 27.61 -10.48 -4.78
C ASP A 140 27.40 -11.87 -5.43
N GLN A 141 28.42 -12.35 -6.15
CA GLN A 141 28.41 -13.66 -6.82
C GLN A 141 28.27 -14.86 -5.85
N ASP A 142 28.64 -14.68 -4.59
CA ASP A 142 28.55 -15.71 -3.55
C ASP A 142 27.19 -15.65 -2.82
N GLY A 143 26.35 -14.67 -3.16
CA GLY A 143 25.03 -14.44 -2.57
C GLY A 143 25.05 -13.62 -1.29
N THR A 144 26.19 -13.04 -0.92
CA THR A 144 26.33 -12.16 0.25
C THR A 144 25.55 -10.88 0.02
N GLU A 145 24.71 -10.47 0.99
CA GLU A 145 24.02 -9.18 0.93
C GLU A 145 25.02 -8.02 1.13
N LEU A 146 25.25 -7.25 0.09
CA LEU A 146 26.07 -6.03 0.13
C LEU A 146 25.24 -4.82 0.55
N VAL A 147 23.97 -4.78 0.11
CA VAL A 147 23.00 -3.75 0.45
C VAL A 147 21.65 -4.39 0.75
N LYS A 148 20.99 -3.92 1.81
CA LYS A 148 19.59 -4.21 2.10
C LYS A 148 18.97 -3.04 2.84
N ARG A 149 18.08 -2.31 2.18
CA ARG A 149 17.42 -1.12 2.75
C ARG A 149 16.10 -0.81 2.04
N PRO A 150 15.16 -0.12 2.70
CA PRO A 150 14.04 0.53 2.03
C PRO A 150 14.49 1.73 1.17
#